data_AF-A0A2J7PCD5-F1
#
_entry.id   AF-A0A2J7PCD5-F1
#
_cell.length_a   1.000
_cell.length_b   1.000
_cell.length_c   1.000
_cell.angle_alpha   90.00
_cell.angle_beta   90.00
_cell.angle_gamma   90.00
#
_symmetry.space_group_name_H-M   'P 1'
#
loop_
_entity.id
_entity.type
_entity.pdbx_description
1 polymer ?
#
loop_
_entity_poly.entity_id
_entity_poly.type
_entity_poly.pdbx_seq_one_letter_code
_entity_poly.pdbx_strand_id
1 'polypeptide(L)'
;MLFDYINQNKDKYHAEVSFGTPSDYFAAVKERTQSFQTLKGDFFVYSDIFAEGRPAYWSGYFTTRPYWKILDRELEASLRSAEILYTVALNRARQHGFNKTIQLLERDYERITKARQSLALFQHHDAITGTSKSFVMHDYALKMFEGIQDTVFIQQRCAQMLLMKDASSSGLSREASGSKAFSNKPSQPFMNFILPDIDRESYEKLPQKVPLVVPRNEPRRIVLFNSLAQQRQDVVKIRVTTPHVKVMDSEGNIIPYQVNPVWNLTHNAKVPSDINKESGEGVVDKIENVLQMARDLFEVMFVADLPPLSLVTYVVERVAEKNL
;
A
#
# COMPACT_ATOMS: atom_id res chain seq x y z
N MET A 1 29.11 -12.55 46.77
CA MET A 1 29.08 -12.41 45.30
C MET A 1 30.29 -11.60 44.83
N LEU A 2 30.57 -11.53 43.52
CA LEU A 2 31.70 -10.77 42.96
C LEU A 2 31.66 -9.28 43.36
N PHE A 3 30.48 -8.67 43.37
CA PHE A 3 30.29 -7.27 43.76
C PHE A 3 30.66 -7.04 45.24
N ASP A 4 30.18 -7.90 46.14
CA ASP A 4 30.52 -7.79 47.57
C ASP A 4 32.03 -7.89 47.78
N TYR A 5 32.69 -8.83 47.09
CA TYR A 5 34.14 -8.98 47.22
C TYR A 5 34.89 -7.75 46.72
N ILE A 6 34.54 -7.20 45.55
CA ILE A 6 35.18 -5.99 45.01
C ILE A 6 34.92 -4.78 45.93
N ASN A 7 33.66 -4.59 46.35
CA ASN A 7 33.24 -3.47 47.19
C ASN A 7 33.74 -3.58 48.65
N GLN A 8 34.08 -4.77 49.13
CA GLN A 8 34.76 -4.97 50.43
C GLN A 8 36.27 -4.75 50.31
N ASN A 9 36.83 -4.80 49.10
CA ASN A 9 38.26 -4.62 48.82
C ASN A 9 38.50 -3.37 47.95
N LYS A 10 37.75 -2.28 48.18
CA LYS A 10 37.84 -1.03 47.39
C LYS A 10 39.26 -0.47 47.32
N ASP A 11 40.02 -0.57 48.40
CA ASP A 11 41.40 -0.07 48.47
C ASP A 11 42.35 -0.84 47.55
N LYS A 12 42.04 -2.11 47.25
CA LYS A 12 42.83 -2.96 46.35
C LYS A 12 42.45 -2.76 44.88
N TYR A 13 41.17 -2.55 44.59
CA TYR A 13 40.64 -2.53 43.23
C TYR A 13 40.33 -1.12 42.69
N HIS A 14 40.29 -0.11 43.55
CA HIS A 14 39.90 1.27 43.24
C HIS A 14 38.60 1.36 42.45
N ALA A 15 37.65 0.49 42.78
CA ALA A 15 36.41 0.33 42.06
C ALA A 15 35.23 0.17 43.02
N GLU A 16 34.08 0.69 42.59
CA GLU A 16 32.79 0.40 43.18
C GLU A 16 31.88 -0.13 42.08
N VAL A 17 31.25 -1.27 42.33
CA VAL A 17 30.46 -2.00 41.34
C VAL A 17 29.06 -2.24 41.87
N SER A 18 28.07 -1.94 41.06
CA SER A 18 26.65 -2.15 41.34
C SER A 18 25.91 -2.54 40.06
N PHE A 19 24.70 -3.07 40.22
CA PHE A 19 23.77 -3.11 39.10
C PHE A 19 23.32 -1.69 38.76
N GLY A 20 23.11 -1.41 37.48
CA GLY A 20 22.66 -0.11 37.00
C GLY A 20 21.95 -0.22 35.66
N THR A 21 21.30 0.86 35.28
CA THR A 21 20.62 1.04 34.00
C THR A 21 21.46 1.91 33.06
N PRO A 22 21.15 1.95 31.75
CA PRO A 22 21.78 2.92 30.84
C PRO A 22 21.65 4.37 31.33
N SER A 23 20.53 4.72 31.99
CA SER A 23 20.31 6.05 32.55
C SER A 23 21.28 6.38 33.68
N ASP A 24 21.56 5.42 34.58
CA ASP A 24 22.51 5.60 35.68
C ASP A 24 23.93 5.82 35.14
N TYR A 25 24.32 5.07 34.10
CA TYR A 25 25.58 5.27 33.40
C TYR A 25 25.69 6.68 32.82
N PHE A 26 24.68 7.14 32.07
CA PHE A 26 24.72 8.47 31.45
C PHE A 26 24.66 9.60 32.49
N ALA A 27 24.00 9.40 33.62
CA ALA A 27 24.03 10.35 34.74
C ALA A 27 25.46 10.50 35.30
N ALA A 28 26.13 9.38 35.58
CA ALA A 28 27.51 9.39 36.09
C ALA A 28 28.51 9.96 35.06
N VAL A 29 28.35 9.67 33.76
CA VAL A 29 29.18 10.24 32.69
C VAL A 29 29.02 11.76 32.65
N LYS A 30 27.78 12.27 32.75
CA LYS A 30 27.49 13.71 32.73
C LYS A 30 28.06 14.43 33.95
N GLU A 31 28.05 13.81 35.13
CA GLU A 31 28.66 14.36 36.34
C GLU A 31 30.19 14.50 36.20
N ARG A 32 30.84 13.52 35.56
CA ARG A 32 32.32 13.46 35.46
C ARG A 32 32.88 14.20 34.24
N THR A 33 32.06 14.48 33.23
CA THR A 33 32.52 14.99 31.93
C THR A 33 32.07 16.43 31.71
N GLN A 34 33.02 17.36 31.62
CA GLN A 34 32.73 18.80 31.48
C GLN A 34 32.39 19.22 30.04
N SER A 35 32.91 18.51 29.02
CA SER A 35 32.65 18.80 27.61
C SER A 35 32.75 17.54 26.76
N PHE A 36 32.00 17.49 25.66
CA PHE A 36 31.98 16.38 24.70
C PHE A 36 32.45 16.88 23.33
N GLN A 37 33.16 16.01 22.60
CA GLN A 37 33.52 16.28 21.22
C GLN A 37 32.29 16.21 20.31
N THR A 38 32.21 17.10 19.33
CA THR A 38 31.14 17.08 18.33
C THR A 38 31.52 16.17 17.16
N LEU A 39 30.62 15.30 16.73
CA LEU A 39 30.78 14.42 15.57
C LEU A 39 29.62 14.63 14.59
N LYS A 40 29.93 14.67 13.28
CA LYS A 40 28.95 14.83 12.19
C LYS A 40 29.18 13.77 11.11
N GLY A 41 28.11 13.13 10.65
CA GLY A 41 28.15 12.06 9.64
C GLY A 41 27.15 10.96 9.99
N ASP A 42 27.25 9.85 9.28
CA ASP A 42 26.59 8.60 9.65
C ASP A 42 27.64 7.51 9.99
N PHE A 43 27.17 6.31 10.28
CA PHE A 43 28.01 5.15 10.55
C PHE A 43 27.80 4.06 9.49
N PHE A 44 27.56 4.46 8.23
CA PHE A 44 27.45 3.53 7.10
C PHE A 44 28.66 3.62 6.17
N VAL A 45 29.12 2.52 5.58
CA VAL A 45 28.64 1.14 5.76
C VAL A 45 29.40 0.46 6.90
N TYR A 46 28.68 -0.16 7.84
CA TYR A 46 29.28 -0.94 8.92
C TYR A 46 30.12 -2.11 8.38
N SER A 47 31.26 -2.36 9.01
CA SER A 47 32.07 -3.56 8.79
C SER A 47 32.56 -4.13 10.10
N ASP A 48 32.41 -5.44 10.28
CA ASP A 48 33.14 -6.21 11.28
C ASP A 48 34.35 -6.92 10.65
N ILE A 49 35.04 -7.72 11.46
CA ILE A 49 36.20 -8.52 11.01
C ILE A 49 35.79 -9.98 11.06
N PHE A 50 35.87 -10.66 9.91
CA PHE A 50 35.59 -12.09 9.84
C PHE A 50 36.75 -12.91 10.45
N ALA A 51 36.53 -14.20 10.71
CA ALA A 51 37.54 -15.09 11.33
C ALA A 51 38.90 -15.12 10.60
N GLU A 52 38.92 -14.76 9.31
CA GLU A 52 40.11 -14.69 8.45
C GLU A 52 40.84 -13.33 8.52
N GLY A 53 40.43 -12.42 9.42
CA GLY A 53 41.07 -11.11 9.61
C GLY A 53 40.75 -10.08 8.53
N ARG A 54 39.75 -10.33 7.68
CA ARG A 54 39.34 -9.44 6.58
C ARG A 54 38.09 -8.64 6.94
N PRO A 55 37.97 -7.37 6.49
CA PRO A 55 36.74 -6.59 6.65
C PRO A 55 35.56 -7.29 5.98
N ALA A 56 34.46 -7.42 6.71
CA ALA A 56 33.19 -7.90 6.18
C ALA A 56 32.17 -6.76 6.23
N TYR A 57 31.90 -6.14 5.08
CA TYR A 57 30.96 -5.02 4.99
C TYR A 57 29.51 -5.51 4.95
N TRP A 58 28.67 -4.94 5.79
CA TRP A 58 27.26 -5.32 5.91
C TRP A 58 26.39 -4.48 4.98
N SER A 59 26.70 -4.45 3.68
CA SER A 59 25.88 -3.77 2.67
C SER A 59 24.82 -4.69 2.04
N GLY A 60 24.96 -6.01 2.17
CA GLY A 60 24.04 -6.97 1.54
C GLY A 60 22.58 -6.83 2.00
N TYR A 61 22.36 -6.55 3.29
CA TYR A 61 21.00 -6.43 3.84
C TYR A 61 20.24 -5.20 3.31
N PHE A 62 20.92 -4.25 2.65
CA PHE A 62 20.26 -3.16 1.93
C PHE A 62 19.35 -3.68 0.81
N THR A 63 19.61 -4.87 0.27
CA THR A 63 18.82 -5.47 -0.82
C THR A 63 18.14 -6.79 -0.44
N THR A 64 18.68 -7.57 0.49
CA THR A 64 18.13 -8.88 0.88
C THR A 64 16.61 -8.88 1.05
N ARG A 65 15.92 -9.82 0.39
CA ARG A 65 14.45 -9.94 0.37
C ARG A 65 13.75 -8.63 -0.05
N PRO A 66 14.02 -8.14 -1.29
CA PRO A 66 13.55 -6.83 -1.74
C PRO A 66 12.02 -6.74 -1.80
N TYR A 67 11.34 -7.86 -2.04
CA TYR A 67 9.88 -7.89 -2.06
C TYR A 67 9.25 -7.46 -0.72
N TRP A 68 9.81 -7.89 0.41
CA TRP A 68 9.32 -7.48 1.74
C TRP A 68 9.59 -6.00 2.04
N LYS A 69 10.70 -5.46 1.52
CA LYS A 69 10.99 -4.02 1.57
C LYS A 69 9.99 -3.19 0.75
N ILE A 70 9.42 -3.75 -0.32
CA ILE A 70 8.33 -3.11 -1.08
C ILE A 70 7.02 -3.17 -0.28
N LEU A 71 6.68 -4.33 0.32
CA LEU A 71 5.49 -4.44 1.17
C LEU A 71 5.48 -3.43 2.32
N ASP A 72 6.64 -3.17 2.92
CA ASP A 72 6.83 -2.14 3.95
C ASP A 72 6.38 -0.76 3.47
N ARG A 73 6.87 -0.32 2.31
CA ARG A 73 6.53 0.98 1.72
C ARG A 73 5.06 1.07 1.29
N GLU A 74 4.50 -0.02 0.79
CA GLU A 74 3.08 -0.09 0.44
C GLU A 74 2.18 0.03 1.68
N LEU A 75 2.49 -0.71 2.75
CA LEU A 75 1.77 -0.60 4.01
C LEU A 75 1.93 0.79 4.62
N GLU A 76 3.13 1.37 4.62
CA GLU A 76 3.39 2.73 5.08
C GLU A 76 2.49 3.76 4.36
N ALA A 77 2.48 3.73 3.03
CA ALA A 77 1.67 4.64 2.22
C ALA A 77 0.16 4.43 2.41
N SER A 78 -0.27 3.16 2.48
CA SER A 78 -1.67 2.79 2.68
C SER A 78 -2.18 3.17 4.08
N LEU A 79 -1.35 2.94 5.10
CA LEU A 79 -1.66 3.30 6.49
C LEU A 79 -1.83 4.81 6.65
N ARG A 80 -0.87 5.61 6.13
CA ARG A 80 -0.98 7.07 6.11
C ARG A 80 -2.30 7.52 5.48
N SER A 81 -2.64 6.97 4.32
CA SER A 81 -3.85 7.35 3.59
C SER A 81 -5.12 6.96 4.35
N ALA A 82 -5.13 5.77 4.96
CA ALA A 82 -6.23 5.30 5.80
C ALA A 82 -6.44 6.18 7.04
N GLU A 83 -5.37 6.57 7.73
CA GLU A 83 -5.47 7.42 8.93
C GLU A 83 -6.04 8.81 8.62
N ILE A 84 -5.60 9.42 7.52
CA ILE A 84 -6.11 10.72 7.09
C ILE A 84 -7.60 10.61 6.76
N LEU A 85 -7.98 9.67 5.90
CA LEU A 85 -9.38 9.45 5.53
C LEU A 85 -10.25 9.12 6.75
N TYR A 86 -9.76 8.26 7.64
CA TYR A 86 -10.44 7.91 8.89
C TYR A 86 -10.70 9.14 9.76
N THR A 87 -9.70 10.00 9.93
CA THR A 87 -9.82 11.20 10.76
C THR A 87 -10.86 12.16 10.21
N VAL A 88 -10.79 12.44 8.90
CA VAL A 88 -11.75 13.33 8.23
C VAL A 88 -13.16 12.73 8.27
N ALA A 89 -13.27 11.42 8.01
CA ALA A 89 -14.53 10.71 8.02
C ALA A 89 -15.19 10.71 9.40
N LEU A 90 -14.46 10.35 10.45
CA LEU A 90 -14.98 10.32 11.81
C LEU A 90 -15.44 11.72 12.27
N ASN A 91 -14.68 12.76 11.95
CA ASN A 91 -15.05 14.13 12.29
C ASN A 91 -16.33 14.59 11.55
N ARG A 92 -16.45 14.30 10.24
CA ARG A 92 -17.68 14.57 9.49
C ARG A 92 -18.87 13.81 10.10
N ALA A 93 -18.70 12.53 10.41
CA ALA A 93 -19.76 11.72 11.01
C ALA A 93 -20.23 12.28 12.36
N ARG A 94 -19.30 12.76 13.19
CA ARG A 94 -19.61 13.44 14.47
C ARG A 94 -20.36 14.75 14.28
N GLN A 95 -19.89 15.60 13.38
CA GLN A 95 -20.54 16.90 13.08
C GLN A 95 -21.96 16.73 12.55
N HIS A 96 -22.22 15.69 11.76
CA HIS A 96 -23.53 15.41 11.19
C HIS A 96 -24.40 14.46 12.04
N GLY A 97 -23.92 13.99 13.20
CA GLY A 97 -24.68 13.10 14.09
C GLY A 97 -24.96 11.70 13.52
N PHE A 98 -24.09 11.19 12.65
CA PHE A 98 -24.24 9.87 12.03
C PHE A 98 -23.84 8.74 13.00
N ASN A 99 -24.61 8.55 14.07
CA ASN A 99 -24.28 7.64 15.19
C ASN A 99 -23.91 6.20 14.76
N LYS A 100 -24.62 5.62 13.79
CA LYS A 100 -24.30 4.26 13.28
C LYS A 100 -22.93 4.23 12.58
N THR A 101 -22.62 5.27 11.81
CA THR A 101 -21.32 5.41 11.13
C THR A 101 -20.19 5.59 12.14
N ILE A 102 -20.41 6.40 13.18
CA ILE A 102 -19.44 6.60 14.26
C ILE A 102 -19.11 5.27 14.93
N GLN A 103 -20.11 4.50 15.36
CA GLN A 103 -19.91 3.19 15.98
C GLN A 103 -19.13 2.22 15.09
N LEU A 104 -19.43 2.22 13.78
CA LEU A 104 -18.72 1.39 12.81
C LEU A 104 -17.26 1.80 12.66
N LEU A 105 -16.97 3.11 12.52
CA LEU A 105 -15.60 3.61 12.41
C LEU A 105 -14.81 3.34 13.70
N GLU A 106 -15.40 3.58 14.88
CA GLU A 106 -14.75 3.31 16.17
C GLU A 106 -14.39 1.83 16.34
N ARG A 107 -15.23 0.91 15.87
CA ARG A 107 -14.89 -0.52 15.79
C ARG A 107 -13.75 -0.78 14.80
N ASP A 108 -13.79 -0.15 13.63
CA ASP A 108 -12.77 -0.32 12.59
C ASP A 108 -11.39 0.28 12.98
N TYR A 109 -11.32 1.09 14.05
CA TYR A 109 -10.06 1.62 14.59
C TYR A 109 -9.05 0.55 15.04
N GLU A 110 -9.55 -0.62 15.46
CA GLU A 110 -8.69 -1.76 15.81
C GLU A 110 -7.83 -2.20 14.62
N ARG A 111 -8.36 -2.14 13.39
CA ARG A 111 -7.64 -2.48 12.15
C ARG A 111 -6.49 -1.51 11.88
N ILE A 112 -6.70 -0.20 12.09
CA ILE A 112 -5.62 0.80 12.02
C ILE A 112 -4.54 0.47 13.04
N THR A 113 -4.94 0.12 14.26
CA THR A 113 -4.00 -0.21 15.35
C THR A 113 -3.16 -1.44 15.01
N LYS A 114 -3.76 -2.51 14.48
CA LYS A 114 -3.05 -3.71 14.01
C LYS A 114 -2.09 -3.41 12.85
N ALA A 115 -2.51 -2.60 11.89
CA ALA A 115 -1.65 -2.17 10.79
C ALA A 115 -0.43 -1.37 11.28
N ARG A 116 -0.61 -0.43 12.22
CA ARG A 116 0.49 0.30 12.88
C ARG A 116 1.48 -0.64 13.57
N GLN A 117 0.97 -1.59 14.36
CA GLN A 117 1.79 -2.54 15.09
C GLN A 117 2.58 -3.45 14.14
N SER A 118 1.95 -3.90 13.06
CA SER A 118 2.59 -4.74 12.04
C SER A 118 3.72 -4.01 11.31
N LEU A 119 3.47 -2.75 10.90
CA LEU A 119 4.50 -1.91 10.28
C LEU A 119 5.65 -1.63 11.26
N ALA A 120 5.33 -1.28 12.51
CA ALA A 120 6.33 -0.99 13.55
C ALA A 120 7.19 -2.22 13.88
N LEU A 121 6.58 -3.40 13.98
CA LEU A 121 7.29 -4.66 14.18
C LEU A 121 8.23 -4.97 13.02
N PHE A 122 7.83 -4.66 11.78
CA PHE A 122 8.69 -4.87 10.61
C PHE A 122 9.90 -3.92 10.56
N GLN A 123 9.89 -2.82 11.31
CA GLN A 123 11.07 -1.96 11.46
C GLN A 123 12.16 -2.59 12.35
N HIS A 124 11.90 -3.75 12.96
CA HIS A 124 12.93 -4.52 13.66
C HIS A 124 14.15 -4.74 12.76
N HIS A 125 15.35 -4.64 13.33
CA HIS A 125 16.61 -4.69 12.59
C HIS A 125 16.94 -6.06 11.98
N ASP A 126 16.14 -7.11 12.24
CA ASP A 126 16.18 -8.38 11.51
C ASP A 126 14.97 -8.62 10.59
N ALA A 127 14.04 -7.67 10.54
CA ALA A 127 12.83 -7.75 9.74
C ALA A 127 13.01 -6.99 8.42
N ILE A 128 12.95 -5.65 8.41
CA ILE A 128 13.14 -4.83 7.20
C ILE A 128 14.49 -5.10 6.51
N THR A 129 15.53 -5.44 7.27
CA THR A 129 16.85 -5.83 6.75
C THR A 129 16.83 -7.17 6.01
N GLY A 130 15.87 -8.04 6.30
CA GLY A 130 15.70 -9.34 5.68
C GLY A 130 16.62 -10.43 6.24
N THR A 131 17.20 -10.23 7.43
CA THR A 131 18.22 -11.11 8.04
C THR A 131 17.64 -12.18 8.97
N SER A 132 16.33 -12.16 9.27
CA SER A 132 15.69 -13.25 10.01
C SER A 132 15.60 -14.55 9.21
N LYS A 133 15.39 -15.66 9.93
CA LYS A 133 15.12 -16.98 9.33
C LYS A 133 13.90 -16.93 8.42
N SER A 134 13.88 -17.80 7.41
CA SER A 134 12.84 -17.80 6.37
C SER A 134 11.43 -17.80 6.96
N PHE A 135 11.10 -18.71 7.88
CA PHE A 135 9.75 -18.79 8.47
C PHE A 135 9.35 -17.54 9.27
N VAL A 136 10.30 -16.84 9.90
CA VAL A 136 10.05 -15.56 10.59
C VAL A 136 9.72 -14.47 9.57
N MET A 137 10.42 -14.46 8.43
CA MET A 137 10.14 -13.52 7.35
C MET A 137 8.76 -13.72 6.72
N HIS A 138 8.25 -14.96 6.67
CA HIS A 138 6.89 -15.21 6.20
C HIS A 138 5.84 -14.67 7.21
N ASP A 139 6.09 -14.79 8.53
CA ASP A 139 5.21 -14.21 9.55
C ASP A 139 5.14 -12.68 9.43
N TYR A 140 6.29 -12.02 9.22
CA TYR A 140 6.34 -10.60 8.94
C TYR A 140 5.56 -10.21 7.68
N ALA A 141 5.77 -10.95 6.58
CA ALA A 141 5.09 -10.67 5.32
C ALA A 141 3.57 -10.83 5.42
N LEU A 142 3.10 -11.85 6.15
CA LEU A 142 1.67 -12.06 6.42
C LEU A 142 1.07 -10.88 7.19
N LYS A 143 1.72 -10.45 8.28
CA LYS A 143 1.27 -9.29 9.07
C LYS A 143 1.20 -8.01 8.25
N MET A 144 2.21 -7.75 7.41
CA MET A 144 2.19 -6.59 6.53
C MET A 144 1.05 -6.66 5.51
N PHE A 145 0.86 -7.83 4.89
CA PHE A 145 -0.20 -8.06 3.92
C PHE A 145 -1.59 -7.88 4.54
N GLU A 146 -1.85 -8.46 5.71
CA GLU A 146 -3.08 -8.24 6.48
C GLU A 146 -3.29 -6.75 6.79
N GLY A 147 -2.23 -6.05 7.20
CA GLY A 147 -2.26 -4.60 7.41
C GLY A 147 -2.63 -3.80 6.15
N ILE A 148 -2.15 -4.22 4.97
CA ILE A 148 -2.51 -3.59 3.69
C ILE A 148 -4.01 -3.81 3.41
N GLN A 149 -4.51 -5.04 3.58
CA GLN A 149 -5.93 -5.34 3.38
C GLN A 149 -6.83 -4.53 4.33
N ASP A 150 -6.44 -4.46 5.60
CA ASP A 150 -7.15 -3.71 6.64
C ASP A 150 -7.20 -2.21 6.32
N THR A 151 -6.07 -1.63 5.90
CA THR A 151 -5.99 -0.20 5.55
C THR A 151 -6.79 0.12 4.29
N VAL A 152 -6.73 -0.73 3.25
CA VAL A 152 -7.56 -0.58 2.03
C VAL A 152 -9.05 -0.65 2.38
N PHE A 153 -9.45 -1.59 3.23
CA PHE A 153 -10.83 -1.71 3.69
C PHE A 153 -11.33 -0.42 4.40
N ILE A 154 -10.50 0.16 5.25
CA ILE A 154 -10.82 1.43 5.92
C ILE A 154 -10.93 2.58 4.92
N GLN A 155 -10.00 2.66 3.95
CA GLN A 155 -10.04 3.68 2.91
C GLN A 155 -11.34 3.61 2.11
N GLN A 156 -11.79 2.42 1.70
CA GLN A 156 -13.07 2.22 1.00
C GLN A 156 -14.24 2.80 1.79
N ARG A 157 -14.35 2.43 3.07
CA ARG A 157 -15.47 2.83 3.93
C ARG A 157 -15.47 4.32 4.20
N CYS A 158 -14.30 4.89 4.48
CA CYS A 158 -14.16 6.32 4.73
C CYS A 158 -14.46 7.13 3.47
N ALA A 159 -13.91 6.74 2.32
CA ALA A 159 -14.19 7.39 1.04
C ALA A 159 -15.68 7.31 0.67
N GLN A 160 -16.31 6.15 0.86
CA GLN A 160 -17.74 5.97 0.60
C GLN A 160 -18.57 6.91 1.48
N MET A 161 -18.27 6.96 2.78
CA MET A 161 -18.98 7.82 3.73
C MET A 161 -18.80 9.30 3.37
N LEU A 162 -17.59 9.73 3.02
CA LEU A 162 -17.30 11.12 2.63
C LEU A 162 -17.99 11.53 1.33
N LEU A 163 -18.24 10.58 0.42
CA LEU A 163 -18.93 10.83 -0.85
C LEU A 163 -20.46 10.69 -0.78
N MET A 164 -21.02 10.20 0.33
CA MET A 164 -22.46 10.17 0.55
C MET A 164 -22.96 11.60 0.75
N LYS A 165 -23.92 12.04 -0.09
CA LYS A 165 -24.60 13.33 0.10
C LYS A 165 -25.47 13.28 1.35
N ASP A 166 -25.48 14.37 2.11
CA ASP A 166 -26.36 14.52 3.26
C ASP A 166 -27.82 14.49 2.76
N ALA A 167 -28.62 13.54 3.26
CA ALA A 167 -30.06 13.48 2.98
C ALA A 167 -30.80 14.79 3.36
N SER A 168 -30.17 15.62 4.20
CA SER A 168 -30.67 16.93 4.64
C SER A 168 -30.40 18.07 3.66
N SER A 169 -29.55 17.87 2.64
CA SER A 169 -29.18 18.89 1.65
C SER A 169 -30.04 18.85 0.37
N SER A 170 -30.84 17.80 0.18
CA SER A 170 -31.87 17.77 -0.86
C SER A 170 -33.17 18.37 -0.30
N GLY A 171 -33.24 19.69 -0.25
CA GLY A 171 -34.48 20.45 -0.06
C GLY A 171 -35.44 20.35 -1.25
N LEU A 172 -35.59 19.16 -1.83
CA LEU A 172 -36.50 18.88 -2.93
C LEU A 172 -37.61 17.97 -2.42
N SER A 173 -38.74 18.62 -2.19
CA SER A 173 -40.09 18.08 -2.24
C SER A 173 -40.20 16.78 -3.04
N ARG A 174 -40.93 15.84 -2.44
CA ARG A 174 -41.63 14.74 -3.14
C ARG A 174 -42.19 15.27 -4.46
N GLU A 175 -41.65 14.78 -5.57
CA GLU A 175 -42.30 14.42 -6.85
C GLU A 175 -41.37 14.62 -8.05
N ALA A 176 -41.50 13.70 -9.02
CA ALA A 176 -40.96 13.70 -10.38
C ALA A 176 -39.49 13.26 -10.63
N SER A 177 -39.39 12.01 -11.10
CA SER A 177 -38.65 11.57 -12.31
C SER A 177 -37.11 11.52 -12.32
N GLY A 178 -36.58 10.28 -12.41
CA GLY A 178 -35.77 9.91 -13.58
C GLY A 178 -34.25 9.76 -13.45
N SER A 179 -33.59 10.24 -12.40
CA SER A 179 -32.13 10.09 -12.25
C SER A 179 -31.79 9.10 -11.12
N LYS A 180 -31.21 7.95 -11.48
CA LYS A 180 -30.67 6.94 -10.54
C LYS A 180 -29.41 7.47 -9.83
N ALA A 181 -29.57 8.51 -9.01
CA ALA A 181 -28.67 8.76 -7.90
C ALA A 181 -29.02 7.77 -6.78
N PHE A 182 -27.98 7.15 -6.20
CA PHE A 182 -28.03 6.20 -5.08
C PHE A 182 -29.39 6.09 -4.40
N SER A 183 -30.17 5.05 -4.74
CA SER A 183 -31.46 4.83 -4.11
C SER A 183 -31.27 4.70 -2.60
N ASN A 184 -31.81 5.65 -1.84
CA ASN A 184 -31.95 5.61 -0.39
C ASN A 184 -32.95 4.52 0.02
N LYS A 185 -32.61 3.25 -0.20
CA LYS A 185 -33.15 2.14 0.57
C LYS A 185 -32.12 1.80 1.65
N PRO A 186 -32.48 1.80 2.94
CA PRO A 186 -31.61 1.32 4.01
C PRO A 186 -31.60 -0.21 3.97
N SER A 187 -31.08 -0.79 2.89
CA SER A 187 -30.88 -2.22 2.75
C SER A 187 -29.39 -2.49 2.81
N GLN A 188 -28.96 -3.02 3.97
CA GLN A 188 -27.64 -3.57 4.31
C GLN A 188 -26.53 -2.53 4.58
N PRO A 189 -26.18 -2.26 5.86
CA PRO A 189 -24.97 -1.49 6.22
C PRO A 189 -23.64 -2.19 5.88
N PHE A 190 -23.66 -3.18 4.97
CA PHE A 190 -22.61 -4.16 4.73
C PHE A 190 -22.06 -4.18 3.31
N MET A 191 -22.61 -3.42 2.36
CA MET A 191 -22.07 -3.40 0.99
C MET A 191 -21.10 -2.22 0.81
N ASN A 192 -19.82 -2.55 0.58
CA ASN A 192 -18.81 -1.61 0.11
C ASN A 192 -19.06 -1.39 -1.39
N PHE A 193 -19.40 -0.16 -1.78
CA PHE A 193 -19.63 0.22 -3.18
C PHE A 193 -18.37 0.80 -3.85
N ILE A 194 -17.36 1.16 -3.04
CA ILE A 194 -16.04 1.53 -3.51
C ILE A 194 -15.13 0.33 -3.32
N LEU A 195 -14.47 -0.10 -4.40
CA LEU A 195 -13.55 -1.23 -4.43
C LEU A 195 -12.17 -0.73 -4.88
N PRO A 196 -11.06 -1.34 -4.43
CA PRO A 196 -9.73 -0.99 -4.92
C PRO A 196 -9.62 -1.32 -6.41
N ASP A 197 -8.78 -0.57 -7.11
CA ASP A 197 -8.45 -0.85 -8.51
C ASP A 197 -7.37 -1.94 -8.66
N ILE A 198 -6.81 -2.38 -7.55
CA ILE A 198 -5.74 -3.37 -7.42
C ILE A 198 -6.21 -4.48 -6.49
N ASP A 199 -5.91 -5.72 -6.89
CA ASP A 199 -6.04 -6.90 -6.05
C ASP A 199 -4.68 -7.60 -5.92
N ARG A 200 -4.48 -8.24 -4.77
CA ARG A 200 -3.30 -9.07 -4.48
C ARG A 200 -3.76 -10.32 -3.76
N GLU A 201 -3.61 -11.45 -4.44
CA GLU A 201 -4.03 -12.77 -3.94
C GLU A 201 -3.26 -13.22 -2.70
N SER A 202 -1.95 -12.98 -2.65
CA SER A 202 -1.11 -13.34 -1.50
C SER A 202 0.07 -12.38 -1.35
N TYR A 203 0.70 -12.39 -0.19
CA TYR A 203 1.90 -11.60 0.04
C TYR A 203 3.04 -11.94 -0.93
N GLU A 204 3.06 -13.11 -1.59
CA GLU A 204 4.12 -13.52 -2.52
C GLU A 204 3.88 -13.08 -3.97
N LYS A 205 2.69 -12.57 -4.30
CA LYS A 205 2.31 -12.21 -5.68
C LYS A 205 2.23 -10.71 -5.88
N LEU A 206 2.74 -10.26 -7.02
CA LEU A 206 2.62 -8.86 -7.43
C LEU A 206 1.14 -8.45 -7.53
N PRO A 207 0.82 -7.19 -7.15
CA PRO A 207 -0.52 -6.66 -7.25
C PRO A 207 -0.94 -6.56 -8.72
N GLN A 208 -2.20 -6.85 -9.02
CA GLN A 208 -2.75 -6.80 -10.36
C GLN A 208 -3.93 -5.83 -10.42
N LYS A 209 -4.02 -5.08 -11.52
CA LYS A 209 -5.17 -4.21 -11.78
C LYS A 209 -6.42 -5.05 -12.03
N VAL A 210 -7.49 -4.76 -11.28
CA VAL A 210 -8.81 -5.36 -11.43
C VAL A 210 -9.49 -4.77 -12.67
N PRO A 211 -9.92 -5.59 -13.66
CA PRO A 211 -10.61 -5.09 -14.83
C PRO A 211 -11.96 -4.46 -14.50
N LEU A 212 -12.15 -3.22 -14.91
CA LEU A 212 -13.40 -2.49 -14.79
C LEU A 212 -14.32 -2.82 -15.96
N VAL A 213 -15.43 -3.50 -15.66
CA VAL A 213 -16.49 -3.74 -16.63
C VAL A 213 -17.35 -2.47 -16.75
N VAL A 214 -17.43 -1.91 -17.97
CA VAL A 214 -18.20 -0.70 -18.29
C VAL A 214 -19.36 -1.06 -19.23
N PRO A 215 -20.57 -1.33 -18.71
CA PRO A 215 -21.76 -1.59 -19.54
C PRO A 215 -22.20 -0.35 -20.34
N ARG A 216 -22.97 -0.56 -21.43
CA ARG A 216 -23.42 0.53 -22.33
C ARG A 216 -24.25 1.63 -21.64
N ASN A 217 -25.03 1.27 -20.62
CA ASN A 217 -25.98 2.19 -19.97
C ASN A 217 -25.67 2.41 -18.47
N GLU A 218 -24.46 2.04 -18.04
CA GLU A 218 -24.07 2.11 -16.62
C GLU A 218 -22.63 2.62 -16.51
N PRO A 219 -22.43 3.95 -16.43
CA PRO A 219 -21.10 4.50 -16.27
C PRO A 219 -20.49 4.11 -14.93
N ARG A 220 -19.17 3.94 -14.91
CA ARG A 220 -18.41 3.60 -13.70
C ARG A 220 -17.72 4.85 -13.16
N ARG A 221 -17.69 4.98 -11.83
CA ARG A 221 -17.02 6.09 -11.14
C ARG A 221 -15.68 5.61 -10.61
N ILE A 222 -14.66 6.43 -10.83
CA ILE A 222 -13.31 6.26 -10.28
C ILE A 222 -13.13 7.31 -9.20
N VAL A 223 -12.74 6.86 -8.00
CA VAL A 223 -12.49 7.74 -6.86
C VAL A 223 -11.00 7.73 -6.57
N LEU A 224 -10.39 8.91 -6.53
CA LEU A 224 -8.98 9.11 -6.28
C LEU A 224 -8.79 9.93 -5.01
N PHE A 225 -7.86 9.53 -4.16
CA PHE A 225 -7.52 10.26 -2.95
C PHE A 225 -6.07 10.76 -3.01
N ASN A 226 -5.88 12.06 -2.75
CA ASN A 226 -4.56 12.66 -2.58
C ASN A 226 -4.22 12.80 -1.10
N SER A 227 -3.32 11.96 -0.59
CA SER A 227 -2.85 12.03 0.81
C SER A 227 -1.75 13.08 1.07
N LEU A 228 -1.40 13.88 0.06
CA LEU A 228 -0.46 14.98 0.17
C LEU A 228 -1.18 16.30 0.45
N ALA A 229 -0.51 17.18 1.19
CA ALA A 229 -0.96 18.55 1.46
C ALA A 229 -0.65 19.53 0.32
N GLN A 230 -0.38 19.03 -0.88
CA GLN A 230 -0.09 19.82 -2.07
C GLN A 230 -0.88 19.29 -3.26
N GLN A 231 -1.21 20.18 -4.19
CA GLN A 231 -1.83 19.81 -5.44
C GLN A 231 -0.84 19.02 -6.28
N ARG A 232 -1.33 18.00 -6.98
CA ARG A 232 -0.52 17.24 -7.94
C ARG A 232 -1.36 16.83 -9.14
N GLN A 233 -0.69 16.70 -10.27
CA GLN A 233 -1.24 16.01 -11.43
C GLN A 233 -0.55 14.66 -11.55
N ASP A 234 -1.30 13.61 -11.84
CA ASP A 234 -0.75 12.27 -11.97
C ASP A 234 -1.42 11.49 -13.09
N VAL A 235 -0.67 10.57 -13.70
CA VAL A 235 -1.19 9.72 -14.77
C VAL A 235 -1.85 8.50 -14.15
N VAL A 236 -3.17 8.48 -14.21
CA VAL A 236 -3.98 7.38 -13.67
C VAL A 236 -4.16 6.33 -14.75
N LYS A 237 -3.98 5.07 -14.36
CA LYS A 237 -4.12 3.90 -15.22
C LYS A 237 -5.19 2.98 -14.67
N ILE A 238 -6.19 2.66 -15.49
CA ILE A 238 -7.24 1.69 -15.15
C ILE A 238 -7.32 0.60 -16.23
N ARG A 239 -7.65 -0.63 -15.84
CA ARG A 239 -7.97 -1.69 -16.79
C ARG A 239 -9.46 -1.68 -17.11
N VAL A 240 -9.82 -1.78 -18.37
CA VAL A 240 -11.20 -1.89 -18.86
C VAL A 240 -11.35 -3.09 -19.80
N THR A 241 -12.58 -3.58 -19.96
CA THR A 241 -12.86 -4.73 -20.84
C THR A 241 -13.21 -4.38 -22.29
N THR A 242 -13.15 -3.09 -22.64
CA THR A 242 -13.47 -2.59 -23.98
C THR A 242 -12.68 -1.33 -24.28
N PRO A 243 -12.19 -1.13 -25.53
CA PRO A 243 -11.45 0.07 -25.89
C PRO A 243 -12.38 1.27 -26.13
N HIS A 244 -13.69 1.03 -26.27
CA HIS A 244 -14.68 2.05 -26.60
C HIS A 244 -15.20 2.72 -25.34
N VAL A 245 -14.35 3.50 -24.69
CA VAL A 245 -14.71 4.27 -23.49
C VAL A 245 -14.34 5.74 -23.67
N LYS A 246 -15.02 6.62 -22.94
CA LYS A 246 -14.60 8.00 -22.71
C LYS A 246 -14.41 8.23 -21.21
N VAL A 247 -13.50 9.14 -20.87
CA VAL A 247 -13.27 9.57 -19.49
C VAL A 247 -13.78 11.00 -19.33
N MET A 248 -14.50 11.25 -18.24
CA MET A 248 -15.06 12.55 -17.89
C MET A 248 -14.66 12.94 -16.47
N ASP A 249 -14.54 14.24 -16.22
CA ASP A 249 -14.36 14.79 -14.87
C ASP A 249 -15.68 14.76 -14.07
N SER A 250 -15.66 15.32 -12.85
CA SER A 250 -16.85 15.41 -11.99
C SER A 250 -17.95 16.33 -12.50
N GLU A 251 -17.64 17.22 -13.45
CA GLU A 251 -18.59 18.16 -14.06
C GLU A 251 -19.23 17.60 -15.33
N GLY A 252 -18.70 16.47 -15.83
CA GLY A 252 -19.18 15.81 -17.05
C GLY A 252 -18.43 16.24 -18.31
N ASN A 253 -17.36 17.02 -18.17
CA ASN A 253 -16.52 17.39 -19.31
C ASN A 253 -15.65 16.19 -19.71
N ILE A 254 -15.55 15.92 -21.00
CA ILE A 254 -14.64 14.88 -21.52
C ILE A 254 -13.22 15.39 -21.36
N ILE A 255 -12.37 14.60 -20.71
CA ILE A 255 -10.94 14.90 -20.55
C ILE A 255 -10.11 14.12 -21.57
N PRO A 256 -8.88 14.57 -21.90
CA PRO A 256 -7.96 13.77 -22.72
C PRO A 256 -7.62 12.44 -22.05
N TYR A 257 -7.71 11.35 -22.82
CA TYR A 257 -7.32 10.00 -22.39
C TYR A 257 -6.67 9.23 -23.56
N GLN A 258 -5.91 8.20 -23.21
CA GLN A 258 -5.29 7.27 -24.15
C GLN A 258 -5.71 5.84 -23.82
N VAL A 259 -6.03 5.04 -24.83
CA VAL A 259 -6.34 3.62 -24.68
C VAL A 259 -5.20 2.80 -25.26
N ASN A 260 -4.63 1.91 -24.46
CA ASN A 260 -3.50 1.07 -24.82
C ASN A 260 -3.86 -0.42 -24.74
N PRO A 261 -3.24 -1.27 -25.57
CA PRO A 261 -3.33 -2.71 -25.38
C PRO A 261 -2.66 -3.12 -24.07
N VAL A 262 -3.22 -4.13 -23.37
CA VAL A 262 -2.55 -4.76 -22.23
C VAL A 262 -1.67 -5.90 -22.74
N TRP A 263 -0.38 -5.84 -22.48
CA TRP A 263 0.56 -6.88 -22.88
C TRP A 263 0.66 -7.99 -21.83
N ASN A 264 0.58 -9.23 -22.27
CA ASN A 264 0.81 -10.43 -21.48
C ASN A 264 2.15 -11.06 -21.88
N LEU A 265 3.08 -11.10 -20.94
CA LEU A 265 4.43 -11.65 -21.11
C LEU A 265 4.51 -13.16 -20.80
N THR A 266 3.42 -13.77 -20.35
CA THR A 266 3.43 -15.07 -19.66
C THR A 266 3.02 -16.27 -20.51
N HIS A 267 2.75 -16.10 -21.81
CA HIS A 267 2.43 -17.24 -22.65
C HIS A 267 3.69 -17.98 -23.07
N ASN A 268 3.93 -19.12 -22.40
CA ASN A 268 4.78 -20.21 -22.86
C ASN A 268 4.16 -20.81 -24.13
N ALA A 269 4.35 -20.18 -25.28
CA ALA A 269 3.89 -20.75 -26.54
C ALA A 269 4.84 -21.88 -26.92
N LYS A 270 4.30 -23.07 -27.18
CA LYS A 270 5.06 -24.14 -27.84
C LYS A 270 5.26 -23.71 -29.28
N VAL A 271 6.48 -23.33 -29.65
CA VAL A 271 6.83 -23.08 -31.05
C VAL A 271 7.20 -24.41 -31.67
N PRO A 272 6.55 -24.85 -32.78
CA PRO A 272 7.00 -26.02 -33.52
C PRO A 272 8.43 -25.78 -33.98
N SER A 273 9.38 -26.64 -33.59
CA SER A 273 10.74 -26.56 -34.12
C SER A 273 10.75 -27.05 -35.56
N ASP A 274 10.84 -26.13 -36.52
CA ASP A 274 11.28 -26.47 -37.86
C ASP A 274 12.79 -26.79 -37.77
N ILE A 275 13.17 -28.06 -37.92
CA ILE A 275 14.43 -28.52 -38.56
C ILE A 275 14.48 -30.06 -38.66
N ASN A 276 14.64 -30.53 -39.89
CA ASN A 276 15.25 -31.75 -40.41
C ASN A 276 14.83 -33.14 -39.89
N LYS A 277 14.10 -33.86 -40.76
CA LYS A 277 13.63 -35.25 -40.67
C LYS A 277 14.72 -36.35 -40.72
N GLU A 278 15.99 -36.08 -40.37
CA GLU A 278 17.07 -37.06 -40.62
C GLU A 278 17.87 -37.55 -39.40
N SER A 279 17.61 -37.06 -38.19
CA SER A 279 18.21 -37.62 -36.98
C SER A 279 17.13 -37.91 -35.94
N GLY A 280 16.93 -39.19 -35.62
CA GLY A 280 15.90 -39.70 -34.71
C GLY A 280 16.08 -39.31 -33.24
N GLU A 281 16.20 -38.03 -32.94
CA GLU A 281 16.15 -37.48 -31.58
C GLU A 281 14.82 -36.76 -31.34
N GLY A 282 14.25 -37.01 -30.16
CA GLY A 282 12.90 -36.59 -29.79
C GLY A 282 12.67 -35.08 -29.84
N VAL A 283 11.46 -34.70 -30.24
CA VAL A 283 10.96 -33.32 -30.25
C VAL A 283 11.07 -32.72 -28.85
N VAL A 284 11.99 -31.77 -28.66
CA VAL A 284 12.04 -30.94 -27.44
C VAL A 284 11.27 -29.66 -27.74
N ASP A 285 10.06 -29.53 -27.18
CA ASP A 285 9.27 -28.30 -27.26
C ASP A 285 10.11 -27.12 -26.72
N LYS A 286 10.43 -26.17 -27.60
CA LYS A 286 11.13 -24.94 -27.22
C LYS A 286 10.11 -23.99 -26.59
N ILE A 287 10.26 -23.70 -25.30
CA ILE A 287 9.43 -22.72 -24.59
C ILE A 287 10.00 -21.34 -24.89
N GLU A 288 9.29 -20.55 -25.68
CA GLU A 288 9.62 -19.14 -25.91
C GLU A 288 8.59 -18.23 -25.24
N ASN A 289 9.09 -17.17 -24.59
CA ASN A 289 8.25 -16.12 -24.01
C ASN A 289 7.72 -15.26 -25.16
N VAL A 290 6.44 -15.42 -25.50
CA VAL A 290 5.81 -14.61 -26.56
C VAL A 290 5.07 -13.44 -25.94
N LEU A 291 5.44 -12.23 -26.35
CA LEU A 291 4.73 -11.01 -26.01
C LEU A 291 3.43 -10.94 -26.82
N GLN A 292 2.27 -11.04 -26.15
CA GLN A 292 0.96 -10.97 -26.80
C GLN A 292 0.07 -9.90 -26.17
N MET A 293 -0.75 -9.26 -26.99
CA MET A 293 -1.80 -8.37 -26.48
C MET A 293 -2.96 -9.20 -25.94
N ALA A 294 -3.49 -8.83 -24.78
CA ALA A 294 -4.76 -9.32 -24.28
C ALA A 294 -5.88 -8.95 -25.26
N ARG A 295 -6.82 -9.87 -25.49
CA ARG A 295 -7.90 -9.69 -26.48
C ARG A 295 -9.03 -8.82 -25.96
N ASP A 296 -9.24 -8.83 -24.66
CA ASP A 296 -10.41 -8.30 -23.96
C ASP A 296 -10.02 -7.37 -22.80
N LEU A 297 -8.76 -6.94 -22.72
CA LEU A 297 -8.26 -6.03 -21.70
C LEU A 297 -7.48 -4.87 -22.32
N PHE A 298 -7.83 -3.66 -21.90
CA PHE A 298 -7.23 -2.42 -22.36
C PHE A 298 -6.85 -1.56 -21.14
N GLU A 299 -5.74 -0.83 -21.24
CA GLU A 299 -5.31 0.15 -20.24
C GLU A 299 -5.74 1.55 -20.69
N VAL A 300 -6.62 2.18 -19.93
CA VAL A 300 -7.02 3.57 -20.13
C VAL A 300 -6.17 4.43 -19.24
N MET A 301 -5.50 5.41 -19.84
CA MET A 301 -4.63 6.37 -19.17
C MET A 301 -5.19 7.77 -19.31
N PHE A 302 -5.23 8.52 -18.21
CA PHE A 302 -5.63 9.93 -18.22
C PHE A 302 -4.87 10.70 -17.13
N VAL A 303 -4.73 12.01 -17.31
CA VAL A 303 -4.12 12.88 -16.29
C VAL A 303 -5.21 13.30 -15.31
N ALA A 304 -5.06 12.95 -14.04
CA ALA A 304 -5.94 13.41 -12.98
C ALA A 304 -5.33 14.63 -12.29
N ASP A 305 -6.11 15.69 -12.16
CA ASP A 305 -5.80 16.80 -11.25
C ASP A 305 -6.31 16.47 -9.85
N LEU A 306 -5.43 16.60 -8.86
CA LEU A 306 -5.64 16.12 -7.50
C LEU A 306 -5.32 17.25 -6.50
N PRO A 307 -6.34 17.97 -6.00
CA PRO A 307 -6.16 18.97 -4.95
C PRO A 307 -5.59 18.37 -3.65
N PRO A 308 -4.97 19.20 -2.79
CA PRO A 308 -4.46 18.76 -1.49
C PRO A 308 -5.53 18.04 -0.65
N LEU A 309 -5.18 16.90 -0.03
CA LEU A 309 -6.02 16.20 0.96
C LEU A 309 -7.48 15.98 0.51
N SER A 310 -7.68 15.67 -0.77
CA SER A 310 -9.02 15.65 -1.38
C SER A 310 -9.37 14.31 -2.03
N LEU A 311 -10.68 14.05 -2.12
CA LEU A 311 -11.26 12.99 -2.92
C LEU A 311 -11.80 13.60 -4.22
N VAL A 312 -11.32 13.10 -5.37
CA VAL A 312 -11.77 13.51 -6.70
C VAL A 312 -12.44 12.34 -7.39
N THR A 313 -13.51 12.62 -8.15
CA THR A 313 -14.24 11.60 -8.90
C THR A 313 -14.12 11.84 -10.40
N TYR A 314 -13.83 10.76 -11.13
CA TYR A 314 -13.88 10.70 -12.59
C TYR A 314 -14.93 9.67 -13.01
N VAL A 315 -15.42 9.78 -14.25
CA VAL A 315 -16.44 8.89 -14.80
C VAL A 315 -15.93 8.24 -16.07
N VAL A 316 -16.09 6.92 -16.17
CA VAL A 316 -15.78 6.14 -17.36
C VAL A 316 -17.10 5.61 -17.94
N GLU A 317 -17.37 5.94 -19.19
CA GLU A 317 -18.59 5.57 -19.88
C GLU A 317 -18.26 4.86 -21.21
N ARG A 318 -19.01 3.81 -21.54
CA ARG A 318 -18.85 3.12 -22.82
C ARG A 318 -19.45 3.96 -23.93
N VAL A 319 -18.70 4.15 -25.01
CA VAL A 319 -19.14 4.86 -26.21
C VAL A 319 -19.69 3.84 -27.21
N ALA A 320 -20.67 4.25 -28.03
CA ALA A 320 -21.13 3.42 -29.13
C ALA A 320 -19.96 3.12 -30.10
N GLU A 321 -19.88 1.88 -30.56
CA GLU A 321 -19.03 1.52 -31.69
C GLU A 321 -19.48 2.34 -32.90
N LYS A 322 -18.71 3.37 -33.26
CA LYS A 322 -18.82 3.93 -34.60
C LYS A 322 -18.20 2.88 -35.51
N ASN A 323 -19.01 2.33 -36.43
CA ASN A 323 -18.50 1.52 -37.53
C ASN A 323 -17.39 2.34 -38.22
N LEU A 324 -16.15 1.92 -38.05
CA LEU A 324 -14.97 2.49 -38.70
C LEU A 324 -14.90 2.01 -40.14
#